data_AF-A0A3L7BHW5-F1
#
_entry.id   AF-A0A3L7BHW5-F1
#
_cell.length_a   1.000
_cell.length_b   1.000
_cell.length_c   1.000
_cell.angle_alpha   90.00
_cell.angle_beta   90.00
_cell.angle_gamma   90.00
#
_symmetry.space_group_name_H-M   'P 1'
#
loop_
_entity.id
_entity.type
_entity.pdbx_description
1 polymer ?
#
loop_
_entity_poly.entity_id
_entity_poly.type
_entity_poly.pdbx_seq_one_letter_code
_entity_poly.pdbx_strand_id
1 'polypeptide(L)'
;PWWQARAALAAAALALVALLATRRHRVELIGYAVSGAAVAVSVPGLAPLVVAGNEPLAPYAALAALGVALVARWDLPAVGGQPDGSAEQATAGASAVGDRESGSSAVGASPLTGRSGLLAVAGVVLVAVAVLAALPALLTALTAPYGSRGPVWSGVPTVVADPTALPAALALVVLAVAAVLAVRGVRPPLLRALPFGAAALPVLLVAVGAPWPVLPAAVLLAGVAALVLAALAAPRPALAPIAVPVGVVLTAAGVMGLLATRAGTLAAESALLVAVVVVAVGARTVEVRVAGCLAAVGAASALTVTAPLAGGMPLRAAAYPLLAVAALVLAVAAVISPPEAARGSSSARARVGRVLDGAAQAVALVAVLLAVEVARHIATICVLWGVAVALRLLRRGEPVARRWTFAAIACGSELLAAWVLLAAGGVTVLEAYTLPAAALALGAGLLALRTRPDLTSWPALGPGLVAALLPSLLSVLAGPDPQPWRRLLLGAAALGAVLAGATRRWQAPVLLGGGVLAALALHELARGWDLLPRWIYLGVGGLALIGLAASYERRRRDLARLRDVVARLG
;
A
#
# COMPACT_ATOMS: atom_id res chain seq x y z
N PRO A 1 9.34 -42.49 39.74
CA PRO A 1 7.93 -42.37 40.16
C PRO A 1 7.40 -40.96 39.86
N TRP A 2 6.36 -40.87 39.03
CA TRP A 2 5.78 -39.60 38.53
C TRP A 2 5.28 -38.65 39.62
N TRP A 3 4.89 -39.17 40.79
CA TRP A 3 4.43 -38.37 41.94
C TRP A 3 5.56 -37.57 42.64
N GLN A 4 6.83 -37.97 42.49
CA GLN A 4 7.95 -37.34 43.20
C GLN A 4 8.23 -35.92 42.70
N ALA A 5 8.12 -35.68 41.39
CA ALA A 5 8.30 -34.34 40.81
C ALA A 5 7.17 -33.39 41.25
N ARG A 6 5.91 -33.87 41.28
CA ARG A 6 4.75 -33.12 41.75
C ARG A 6 4.85 -32.78 43.23
N ALA A 7 5.25 -33.75 44.05
CA ALA A 7 5.45 -33.56 45.48
C ALA A 7 6.59 -32.58 45.77
N ALA A 8 7.70 -32.65 45.02
CA ALA A 8 8.82 -31.71 45.15
C ALA A 8 8.43 -30.27 44.79
N LEU A 9 7.63 -30.08 43.74
CA LEU A 9 7.16 -28.75 43.34
C LEU A 9 6.12 -28.18 44.32
N ALA A 10 5.22 -29.02 44.83
CA ALA A 10 4.27 -28.63 45.88
C ALA A 10 4.98 -28.28 47.21
N ALA A 11 5.99 -29.06 47.60
CA ALA A 11 6.82 -28.77 48.77
C ALA A 11 7.61 -27.47 48.60
N ALA A 12 8.17 -27.21 47.42
CA ALA A 12 8.85 -25.95 47.11
C ALA A 12 7.90 -24.74 47.14
N ALA A 13 6.67 -24.88 46.63
CA ALA A 13 5.65 -23.85 46.70
C ALA A 13 5.20 -23.56 48.14
N LEU A 14 4.97 -24.61 48.95
CA LEU A 14 4.64 -24.48 50.38
C LEU A 14 5.78 -23.84 51.17
N ALA A 15 7.03 -24.22 50.89
CA ALA A 15 8.21 -23.60 51.50
C ALA A 15 8.32 -22.11 51.14
N LEU A 16 8.00 -21.74 49.89
CA LEU A 16 7.97 -20.34 49.45
C LEU A 16 6.85 -19.54 50.13
N VAL A 17 5.65 -20.12 50.29
CA VAL A 17 4.54 -19.51 51.04
C VAL A 17 4.88 -19.34 52.53
N ALA A 18 5.49 -20.36 53.14
CA ALA A 18 5.94 -20.30 54.54
C ALA A 18 7.06 -19.26 54.74
N LEU A 19 7.99 -19.13 53.79
CA LEU A 19 9.00 -18.07 53.78
C LEU A 19 8.37 -16.67 53.68
N LEU A 20 7.36 -16.51 52.83
CA LEU A 20 6.63 -15.25 52.68
C LEU A 20 5.85 -14.87 53.94
N ALA A 21 5.29 -15.85 54.65
CA ALA A 21 4.59 -15.64 55.92
C ALA A 21 5.54 -15.24 57.06
N THR A 22 6.71 -15.89 57.16
CA THR A 22 7.70 -15.65 58.23
C THR A 22 8.46 -14.33 58.08
N ARG A 23 8.57 -13.76 56.87
CA ARG A 23 9.17 -12.44 56.61
C ARG A 23 8.48 -11.28 57.35
N ARG A 24 7.18 -11.39 57.68
CA ARG A 24 6.49 -10.35 58.47
C ARG A 24 7.17 -10.07 59.82
N HIS A 25 8.03 -10.96 60.30
CA HIS A 25 8.57 -10.92 61.66
C HIS A 25 10.12 -10.80 61.73
N ARG A 26 10.88 -10.98 60.64
CA ARG A 26 12.36 -10.93 60.65
C ARG A 26 12.95 -10.39 59.32
N VAL A 27 13.48 -9.16 59.34
CA VAL A 27 14.01 -8.45 58.15
C VAL A 27 15.46 -8.87 57.80
N GLU A 28 16.21 -9.40 58.75
CA GLU A 28 17.66 -9.68 58.60
C GLU A 28 17.98 -10.91 57.72
N LEU A 29 17.02 -11.80 57.47
CA LEU A 29 17.21 -13.08 56.75
C LEU A 29 16.89 -12.99 55.24
N ILE A 30 16.51 -11.81 54.73
CA ILE A 30 15.94 -11.64 53.38
C ILE A 30 16.90 -12.09 52.27
N GLY A 31 18.20 -11.81 52.37
CA GLY A 31 19.17 -12.11 51.31
C GLY A 31 19.41 -13.62 51.07
N TYR A 32 19.50 -14.41 52.15
CA TYR A 32 19.66 -15.88 52.07
C TYR A 32 18.34 -16.58 51.74
N ALA A 33 17.23 -16.02 52.23
CA ALA A 33 15.88 -16.50 51.92
C ALA A 33 15.53 -16.37 50.43
N VAL A 34 15.94 -15.27 49.78
CA VAL A 34 15.69 -15.00 48.35
C VAL A 34 16.52 -15.90 47.43
N SER A 35 17.82 -16.07 47.70
CA SER A 35 18.67 -16.98 46.92
C SER A 35 18.29 -18.45 47.14
N GLY A 36 18.00 -18.83 48.39
CA GLY A 36 17.48 -20.15 48.75
C GLY A 36 16.14 -20.45 48.09
N ALA A 37 15.20 -19.50 48.06
CA ALA A 37 13.92 -19.65 47.39
C ALA A 37 14.08 -19.76 45.86
N ALA A 38 14.96 -18.98 45.25
CA ALA A 38 15.21 -19.06 43.81
C ALA A 38 15.79 -20.42 43.42
N VAL A 39 16.76 -20.95 44.17
CA VAL A 39 17.33 -22.29 43.95
C VAL A 39 16.29 -23.38 44.22
N ALA A 40 15.54 -23.27 45.33
CA ALA A 40 14.50 -24.24 45.71
C ALA A 40 13.33 -24.31 44.72
N VAL A 41 13.09 -23.26 43.93
CA VAL A 41 12.06 -23.25 42.88
C VAL A 41 12.62 -23.68 41.52
N SER A 42 13.87 -23.34 41.21
CA SER A 42 14.51 -23.67 39.92
C SER A 42 14.79 -25.15 39.76
N VAL A 43 15.24 -25.82 40.82
CA VAL A 43 15.64 -27.25 40.80
C VAL A 43 14.43 -28.17 40.55
N PRO A 44 13.28 -28.02 41.23
CA PRO A 44 12.08 -28.81 40.92
C PRO A 44 11.46 -28.47 39.55
N GLY A 45 11.61 -27.23 39.07
CA GLY A 45 11.10 -26.81 37.76
C GLY A 45 11.78 -27.49 36.56
N LEU A 46 13.04 -27.92 36.74
CA LEU A 46 13.83 -28.65 35.74
C LEU A 46 13.88 -30.17 35.98
N ALA A 47 13.29 -30.65 37.09
CA ALA A 47 13.29 -32.08 37.45
C ALA A 47 12.77 -33.02 36.34
N PRO A 48 11.78 -32.66 35.51
CA PRO A 48 11.32 -33.53 34.42
C PRO A 48 12.37 -33.81 33.33
N LEU A 49 13.50 -33.09 33.28
CA LEU A 49 14.61 -33.40 32.36
C LEU A 49 15.43 -34.64 32.77
N VAL A 50 15.45 -34.96 34.06
CA VAL A 50 16.33 -35.99 34.64
C VAL A 50 15.53 -37.20 35.12
N VAL A 51 14.25 -37.00 35.45
CA VAL A 51 13.36 -38.07 35.90
C VAL A 51 12.76 -38.80 34.69
N ALA A 52 13.00 -40.11 34.60
CA ALA A 52 12.36 -40.98 33.62
C ALA A 52 10.84 -41.05 33.85
N GLY A 53 10.09 -40.24 33.09
CA GLY A 53 8.64 -40.24 33.05
C GLY A 53 8.14 -39.28 31.97
N ASN A 54 7.05 -39.63 31.28
CA ASN A 54 6.40 -38.78 30.27
C ASN A 54 5.67 -37.55 30.90
N GLU A 55 6.28 -36.91 31.90
CA GLU A 55 5.75 -35.72 32.54
C GLU A 55 6.01 -34.49 31.64
N PRO A 56 5.02 -33.64 31.38
CA PRO A 56 5.17 -32.50 30.49
C PRO A 56 6.09 -31.43 31.13
N LEU A 57 7.23 -31.14 30.52
CA LEU A 57 8.25 -30.21 31.04
C LEU A 57 7.77 -28.73 31.11
N ALA A 58 6.94 -28.31 30.16
CA ALA A 58 6.49 -26.92 30.01
C ALA A 58 5.83 -26.32 31.28
N PRO A 59 4.85 -26.97 31.94
CA PRO A 59 4.22 -26.42 33.15
C PRO A 59 5.17 -26.30 34.35
N TYR A 60 6.12 -27.22 34.52
CA TYR A 60 7.08 -27.19 35.63
C TYR A 60 8.06 -26.01 35.48
N ALA A 61 8.60 -25.80 34.29
CA ALA A 61 9.47 -24.66 33.99
C ALA A 61 8.72 -23.32 34.08
N ALA A 62 7.46 -23.25 33.63
CA ALA A 62 6.63 -22.06 33.71
C ALA A 62 6.28 -21.67 35.17
N LEU A 63 5.92 -22.64 36.01
CA LEU A 63 5.66 -22.40 37.44
C LEU A 63 6.93 -21.94 38.17
N ALA A 64 8.08 -22.51 37.82
CA ALA A 64 9.37 -22.07 38.37
C ALA A 64 9.72 -20.64 37.95
N ALA A 65 9.48 -20.27 36.69
CA ALA A 65 9.65 -18.90 36.20
C ALA A 65 8.72 -17.91 36.91
N LEU A 66 7.46 -18.30 37.18
CA LEU A 66 6.52 -17.50 37.97
C LEU A 66 7.00 -17.30 39.41
N GLY A 67 7.54 -18.35 40.04
CA GLY A 67 8.14 -18.26 41.37
C GLY A 67 9.35 -17.32 41.40
N VAL A 68 10.24 -17.38 40.41
CA VAL A 68 11.39 -16.46 40.29
C VAL A 68 10.92 -15.02 40.03
N ALA A 69 9.90 -14.80 39.18
CA ALA A 69 9.32 -13.47 38.95
C ALA A 69 8.68 -12.90 40.22
N LEU A 70 8.04 -13.76 41.02
CA LEU A 70 7.49 -13.39 42.31
C LEU A 70 8.63 -13.06 43.29
N VAL A 71 9.69 -13.87 43.39
CA VAL A 71 10.84 -13.55 44.24
C VAL A 71 11.50 -12.22 43.83
N ALA A 72 11.74 -12.00 42.53
CA ALA A 72 12.34 -10.77 42.00
C ALA A 72 11.48 -9.52 42.22
N ARG A 73 10.14 -9.65 42.15
CA ARG A 73 9.22 -8.54 42.46
C ARG A 73 9.30 -8.09 43.93
N TRP A 74 9.74 -8.97 44.83
CA TRP A 74 9.70 -8.74 46.27
C TRP A 74 11.05 -8.33 46.89
N ASP A 75 12.13 -8.37 46.10
CA ASP A 75 13.51 -7.97 46.46
C ASP A 75 13.78 -6.45 46.27
N LEU A 76 12.84 -5.70 45.68
CA LEU A 76 12.96 -4.24 45.49
C LEU A 76 12.36 -3.46 46.69
N PRO A 77 13.10 -2.52 47.32
CA PRO A 77 12.62 -1.78 48.48
C PRO A 77 11.39 -0.92 48.14
N ALA A 78 10.41 -0.89 49.05
CA ALA A 78 9.28 0.02 48.96
C ALA A 78 9.78 1.45 49.23
N VAL A 79 9.74 2.33 48.24
CA VAL A 79 9.99 3.75 48.45
C VAL A 79 8.84 4.28 49.32
N GLY A 80 9.16 4.68 50.54
CA GLY A 80 8.22 5.32 51.45
C GLY A 80 8.89 5.74 52.76
N GLY A 81 9.18 7.05 52.88
CA GLY A 81 9.33 7.75 54.15
C GLY A 81 10.76 8.08 54.58
N GLN A 82 11.37 9.12 54.01
CA GLN A 82 12.41 9.89 54.71
C GLN A 82 11.69 10.84 55.67
N PRO A 83 11.89 10.78 57.01
CA PRO A 83 11.52 11.89 57.87
C PRO A 83 12.62 12.95 57.84
N ASP A 84 12.22 14.19 57.61
CA ASP A 84 13.04 15.38 57.81
C ASP A 84 13.55 15.48 59.25
N GLY A 85 14.78 15.97 59.44
CA GLY A 85 15.34 16.18 60.78
C GLY A 85 16.78 16.71 60.83
N SER A 86 16.96 17.97 60.42
CA SER A 86 17.80 19.04 61.01
C SER A 86 19.19 18.79 61.64
N ALA A 87 20.14 19.64 61.19
CA ALA A 87 21.29 20.25 61.90
C ALA A 87 22.46 19.29 62.26
N GLU A 88 23.75 19.64 62.18
CA GLU A 88 24.44 20.93 62.27
C GLU A 88 25.94 20.73 61.88
N GLN A 89 26.65 21.84 61.67
CA GLN A 89 28.12 22.01 61.60
C GLN A 89 28.81 21.82 60.24
N ALA A 90 28.80 22.93 59.51
CA ALA A 90 29.94 23.38 58.72
C ALA A 90 31.09 23.82 59.64
N THR A 91 32.30 23.29 59.40
CA THR A 91 33.57 24.01 59.65
C THR A 91 34.69 23.43 58.79
N ALA A 92 35.36 24.32 58.05
CA ALA A 92 36.77 24.29 57.60
C ALA A 92 37.26 23.09 56.75
N GLY A 93 38.08 23.22 55.72
CA GLY A 93 38.85 24.31 55.15
C GLY A 93 39.69 23.70 54.02
N ALA A 94 39.97 24.47 52.98
CA ALA A 94 40.82 24.07 51.87
C ALA A 94 42.31 24.15 52.25
N SER A 95 43.10 23.10 51.97
CA SER A 95 44.51 23.21 51.56
C SER A 95 45.09 21.85 51.11
N ALA A 96 45.29 21.75 49.80
CA ALA A 96 46.53 21.38 49.09
C ALA A 96 47.50 20.28 49.58
N VAL A 97 48.01 19.57 48.55
CA VAL A 97 49.31 18.89 48.40
C VAL A 97 49.44 17.45 48.92
N GLY A 98 49.68 16.53 47.98
CA GLY A 98 50.21 15.20 48.26
C GLY A 98 50.05 14.21 47.10
N ASP A 99 50.70 14.47 45.96
CA ASP A 99 51.03 13.38 45.02
C ASP A 99 52.10 12.49 45.66
N ARG A 100 51.81 11.19 45.81
CA ARG A 100 52.67 10.07 45.41
C ARG A 100 52.05 8.69 45.68
N GLU A 101 52.08 7.89 44.60
CA GLU A 101 52.45 6.47 44.54
C GLU A 101 51.42 5.36 44.83
N SER A 102 50.94 4.80 43.70
CA SER A 102 50.93 3.37 43.33
C SER A 102 50.40 2.34 44.35
N GLY A 103 49.17 1.87 44.08
CA GLY A 103 48.61 0.65 44.64
C GLY A 103 47.56 0.05 43.69
N SER A 104 47.90 -1.11 43.14
CA SER A 104 47.11 -1.93 42.21
C SER A 104 45.66 -2.23 42.67
N SER A 105 44.74 -2.19 41.71
CA SER A 105 43.60 -3.11 41.50
C SER A 105 42.91 -3.75 42.72
N ALA A 106 41.67 -3.36 42.99
CA ALA A 106 40.64 -4.31 43.44
C ALA A 106 39.22 -3.77 43.19
N VAL A 107 38.59 -4.39 42.20
CA VAL A 107 37.16 -4.59 41.98
C VAL A 107 36.34 -4.50 43.28
N GLY A 108 35.65 -3.37 43.49
CA GLY A 108 34.57 -3.21 44.47
C GLY A 108 33.21 -3.29 43.79
N ALA A 109 32.95 -4.37 43.04
CA ALA A 109 31.62 -4.64 42.53
C ALA A 109 30.71 -4.99 43.72
N SER A 110 29.90 -4.02 44.15
CA SER A 110 28.90 -4.20 45.20
C SER A 110 28.08 -5.49 44.96
N PRO A 111 27.93 -6.40 45.95
CA PRO A 111 27.30 -7.71 45.78
C PRO A 111 25.80 -7.65 45.43
N LEU A 112 25.20 -6.47 45.43
CA LEU A 112 23.79 -6.24 45.09
C LEU A 112 23.54 -6.28 43.57
N THR A 113 24.49 -5.83 42.74
CA THR A 113 24.37 -5.82 41.28
C THR A 113 24.47 -7.22 40.66
N GLY A 114 25.25 -8.12 41.27
CA GLY A 114 25.38 -9.52 40.83
C GLY A 114 24.13 -10.36 41.13
N ARG A 115 23.42 -10.07 42.23
CA ARG A 115 22.23 -10.84 42.69
C ARG A 115 21.02 -10.64 41.78
N SER A 116 20.75 -9.40 41.37
CA SER A 116 19.73 -9.09 40.37
C SER A 116 20.04 -9.71 39.00
N GLY A 117 21.34 -9.80 38.65
CA GLY A 117 21.79 -10.45 37.42
C GLY A 117 21.52 -11.96 37.40
N LEU A 118 21.82 -12.66 38.50
CA LEU A 118 21.59 -14.11 38.62
C LEU A 118 20.10 -14.49 38.57
N LEU A 119 19.23 -13.71 39.23
CA LEU A 119 17.77 -13.91 39.17
C LEU A 119 17.22 -13.63 37.76
N ALA A 120 17.73 -12.62 37.07
CA ALA A 120 17.36 -12.33 35.68
C ALA A 120 17.79 -13.45 34.73
N VAL A 121 19.02 -13.97 34.87
CA VAL A 121 19.53 -15.08 34.06
C VAL A 121 18.72 -16.35 34.33
N ALA A 122 18.47 -16.71 35.60
CA ALA A 122 17.66 -17.87 35.95
C ALA A 122 16.23 -17.76 35.41
N GLY A 123 15.60 -16.58 35.53
CA GLY A 123 14.29 -16.31 34.96
C GLY A 123 14.26 -16.45 33.43
N VAL A 124 15.26 -15.90 32.71
CA VAL A 124 15.37 -16.02 31.25
C VAL A 124 15.55 -17.47 30.82
N VAL A 125 16.40 -18.24 31.50
CA VAL A 125 16.62 -19.65 31.20
C VAL A 125 15.34 -20.47 31.41
N LEU A 126 14.61 -20.25 32.51
CA LEU A 126 13.35 -20.95 32.78
C LEU A 126 12.24 -20.60 31.77
N VAL A 127 12.14 -19.32 31.36
CA VAL A 127 11.22 -18.90 30.29
C VAL A 127 11.62 -19.54 28.96
N ALA A 128 12.91 -19.56 28.62
CA ALA A 128 13.40 -20.18 27.39
C ALA A 128 13.10 -21.68 27.33
N VAL A 129 13.33 -22.41 28.43
CA VAL A 129 13.01 -23.84 28.55
C VAL A 129 11.50 -24.08 28.43
N ALA A 130 10.67 -23.29 29.11
CA ALA A 130 9.22 -23.43 29.04
C ALA A 130 8.67 -23.12 27.63
N VAL A 131 9.21 -22.10 26.95
CA VAL A 131 8.86 -21.77 25.55
C VAL A 131 9.29 -22.86 24.60
N LEU A 132 10.52 -23.37 24.73
CA LEU A 132 11.03 -24.44 23.87
C LEU A 132 10.24 -25.74 24.04
N ALA A 133 9.81 -26.05 25.26
CA ALA A 133 8.95 -27.20 25.55
C ALA A 133 7.51 -27.02 25.04
N ALA A 134 6.99 -25.78 25.00
CA ALA A 134 5.67 -25.47 24.47
C ALA A 134 5.65 -25.29 22.94
N LEU A 135 6.82 -25.13 22.31
CA LEU A 135 6.96 -24.83 20.88
C LEU A 135 6.33 -25.90 19.97
N PRO A 136 6.51 -27.23 20.19
CA PRO A 136 5.89 -28.24 19.35
C PRO A 136 4.36 -28.20 19.40
N ALA A 137 3.78 -27.98 20.58
CA ALA A 137 2.33 -27.83 20.77
C ALA A 137 1.79 -26.56 20.09
N LEU A 138 2.56 -25.47 20.11
CA LEU A 138 2.21 -24.25 19.38
C LEU A 138 2.29 -24.45 17.87
N LEU A 139 3.37 -25.06 17.36
CA LEU A 139 3.54 -25.32 15.93
C LEU A 139 2.46 -26.26 15.41
N THR A 140 2.12 -27.31 16.16
CA THR A 140 1.01 -28.20 15.82
C THR A 140 -0.32 -27.46 15.87
N ALA A 141 -0.63 -26.67 16.90
CA ALA A 141 -1.85 -25.87 16.93
C ALA A 141 -1.96 -24.85 15.77
N LEU A 142 -0.82 -24.36 15.27
CA LEU A 142 -0.75 -23.44 14.13
C LEU A 142 -0.70 -24.12 12.76
N THR A 143 -0.54 -25.44 12.67
CA THR A 143 -0.37 -26.16 11.39
C THR A 143 -1.28 -27.37 11.23
N ALA A 144 -1.49 -28.14 12.30
CA ALA A 144 -2.25 -29.39 12.33
C ALA A 144 -3.74 -29.23 12.00
N PRO A 145 -4.47 -28.19 12.48
CA PRO A 145 -5.87 -27.99 12.09
C PRO A 145 -6.03 -27.70 10.59
N TYR A 146 -4.94 -27.33 9.91
CA TYR A 146 -4.93 -26.82 8.55
C TYR A 146 -4.45 -27.85 7.52
N GLY A 147 -4.08 -29.06 7.97
CA GLY A 147 -3.69 -30.20 7.14
C GLY A 147 -2.48 -29.93 6.23
N SER A 148 -1.99 -30.97 5.56
CA SER A 148 -0.96 -30.84 4.53
C SER A 148 -1.54 -30.14 3.30
N ARG A 149 -1.45 -28.79 3.23
CA ARG A 149 -1.76 -27.95 2.05
C ARG A 149 -2.87 -28.51 1.15
N GLY A 150 -4.04 -28.82 1.73
CA GLY A 150 -5.21 -29.17 0.92
C GLY A 150 -5.51 -28.03 -0.06
N PRO A 151 -6.05 -28.31 -1.25
CA PRO A 151 -6.46 -27.24 -2.17
C PRO A 151 -7.41 -26.26 -1.47
N VAL A 152 -7.35 -24.99 -1.85
CA VAL A 152 -8.25 -23.93 -1.34
C VAL A 152 -9.70 -24.35 -1.57
N TRP A 153 -10.58 -24.10 -0.60
CA TRP A 153 -11.99 -24.53 -0.59
C TRP A 153 -12.20 -26.06 -0.60
N SER A 154 -11.34 -26.81 0.09
CA SER A 154 -11.44 -28.26 0.27
C SER A 154 -12.57 -28.71 1.22
N GLY A 155 -13.19 -27.80 1.97
CA GLY A 155 -14.27 -28.10 2.90
C GLY A 155 -13.87 -27.99 4.37
N VAL A 156 -14.82 -28.23 5.27
CA VAL A 156 -14.62 -28.08 6.72
C VAL A 156 -13.65 -29.16 7.22
N PRO A 157 -12.53 -28.79 7.85
CA PRO A 157 -11.60 -29.76 8.42
C PRO A 157 -12.24 -30.48 9.61
N THR A 158 -11.93 -31.76 9.76
CA THR A 158 -12.35 -32.56 10.92
C THR A 158 -11.60 -32.09 12.17
N VAL A 159 -12.33 -31.52 13.13
CA VAL A 159 -11.75 -31.08 14.40
C VAL A 159 -11.76 -32.25 15.38
N VAL A 160 -10.57 -32.67 15.82
CA VAL A 160 -10.38 -33.65 16.89
C VAL A 160 -9.73 -32.95 18.07
N ALA A 161 -10.33 -33.07 19.26
CA ALA A 161 -9.77 -32.51 20.48
C ALA A 161 -8.45 -33.22 20.81
N ASP A 162 -7.39 -32.44 21.07
CA ASP A 162 -6.11 -32.99 21.53
C ASP A 162 -5.84 -32.57 22.99
N PRO A 163 -6.28 -33.37 23.98
CA PRO A 163 -6.11 -33.05 25.39
C PRO A 163 -4.64 -33.05 25.82
N THR A 164 -3.73 -33.62 25.02
CA THR A 164 -2.29 -33.64 25.32
C THR A 164 -1.64 -32.25 25.21
N ALA A 165 -2.31 -31.29 24.57
CA ALA A 165 -1.88 -29.91 24.46
C ALA A 165 -2.21 -29.03 25.69
N LEU A 166 -3.10 -29.48 26.59
CA LEU A 166 -3.51 -28.72 27.79
C LEU A 166 -2.34 -28.28 28.69
N PRO A 167 -1.33 -29.11 28.99
CA PRO A 167 -0.22 -28.71 29.85
C PRO A 167 0.63 -27.59 29.23
N ALA A 168 0.79 -27.58 27.91
CA ALA A 168 1.50 -26.52 27.19
C ALA A 168 0.70 -25.22 27.16
N ALA A 169 -0.64 -25.29 26.99
CA ALA A 169 -1.51 -24.12 27.08
C ALA A 169 -1.45 -23.46 28.46
N LEU A 170 -1.54 -24.27 29.53
CA LEU A 170 -1.43 -23.79 30.91
C LEU A 170 -0.06 -23.18 31.19
N ALA A 171 1.02 -23.78 30.69
CA ALA A 171 2.37 -23.22 30.80
C ALA A 171 2.48 -21.83 30.17
N LEU A 172 1.90 -21.62 28.98
CA LEU A 172 1.88 -20.32 28.29
C LEU A 172 1.05 -19.28 29.05
N VAL A 173 -0.09 -19.67 29.64
CA VAL A 173 -0.88 -18.78 30.52
C VAL A 173 -0.07 -18.39 31.76
N VAL A 174 0.60 -19.34 32.40
CA VAL A 174 1.44 -19.09 33.58
C VAL A 174 2.61 -18.16 33.24
N LEU A 175 3.25 -18.33 32.08
CA LEU A 175 4.28 -17.40 31.59
C LEU A 175 3.74 -16.00 31.30
N ALA A 176 2.51 -15.89 30.77
CA ALA A 176 1.85 -14.60 30.57
C ALA A 176 1.66 -13.87 31.91
N VAL A 177 1.22 -14.57 32.95
CA VAL A 177 1.09 -14.04 34.31
C VAL A 177 2.45 -13.65 34.87
N ALA A 178 3.48 -14.49 34.74
CA ALA A 178 4.84 -14.19 35.18
C ALA A 178 5.40 -12.92 34.51
N ALA A 179 5.15 -12.73 33.21
CA ALA A 179 5.57 -11.56 32.45
C ALA A 179 4.88 -10.25 32.92
N VAL A 180 3.61 -10.30 33.35
CA VAL A 180 2.93 -9.16 33.99
C VAL A 180 3.55 -8.84 35.36
N LEU A 181 3.89 -9.87 36.13
CA LEU A 181 4.38 -9.72 37.50
C LEU A 181 5.84 -9.23 37.58
N ALA A 182 6.68 -9.55 36.61
CA ALA A 182 8.11 -9.25 36.61
C ALA A 182 8.49 -7.78 36.41
N VAL A 183 7.54 -6.88 36.10
CA VAL A 183 7.86 -5.50 35.67
C VAL A 183 7.05 -4.46 36.45
N ARG A 184 7.74 -3.59 37.21
CA ARG A 184 7.18 -2.33 37.74
C ARG A 184 7.47 -1.17 36.78
N GLY A 185 6.53 -0.22 36.67
CA GLY A 185 6.77 1.10 36.08
C GLY A 185 6.43 1.29 34.59
N VAL A 186 6.23 0.23 33.81
CA VAL A 186 5.84 0.35 32.39
C VAL A 186 4.33 0.15 32.25
N ARG A 187 3.58 1.25 32.19
CA ARG A 187 2.15 1.19 31.87
C ARG A 187 1.94 1.15 30.35
N PRO A 188 1.19 0.18 29.80
CA PRO A 188 0.53 -0.97 30.45
C PRO A 188 1.38 -2.27 30.48
N PRO A 189 1.41 -3.02 31.61
CA PRO A 189 2.21 -4.25 31.76
C PRO A 189 1.67 -5.43 30.94
N LEU A 190 0.41 -5.38 30.52
CA LEU A 190 -0.26 -6.38 29.67
C LEU A 190 0.45 -6.61 28.32
N LEU A 191 1.23 -5.63 27.86
CA LEU A 191 1.88 -5.67 26.55
C LEU A 191 3.00 -6.70 26.45
N ARG A 192 3.67 -7.01 27.57
CA ARG A 192 4.72 -8.04 27.62
C ARG A 192 4.16 -9.45 27.81
N ALA A 193 2.91 -9.56 28.27
CA ALA A 193 2.18 -10.82 28.36
C ALA A 193 1.52 -11.21 27.03
N LEU A 194 1.38 -10.24 26.10
CA LEU A 194 0.79 -10.43 24.78
C LEU A 194 1.35 -11.62 23.99
N PRO A 195 2.68 -11.85 23.83
CA PRO A 195 3.18 -13.00 23.08
C PRO A 195 2.78 -14.34 23.72
N PHE A 196 2.77 -14.43 25.05
CA PHE A 196 2.42 -15.65 25.78
C PHE A 196 0.91 -15.92 25.73
N GLY A 197 0.08 -14.89 25.90
CA GLY A 197 -1.38 -15.00 25.75
C GLY A 197 -1.80 -15.30 24.31
N ALA A 198 -1.14 -14.69 23.33
CA ALA A 198 -1.34 -14.95 21.91
C ALA A 198 -0.97 -16.38 21.50
N ALA A 199 0.09 -16.94 22.08
CA ALA A 199 0.47 -18.34 21.88
C ALA A 199 -0.45 -19.31 22.62
N ALA A 200 -0.97 -18.95 23.80
CA ALA A 200 -1.87 -19.80 24.58
C ALA A 200 -3.24 -19.99 23.90
N LEU A 201 -3.75 -18.96 23.23
CA LEU A 201 -5.07 -18.97 22.59
C LEU A 201 -5.28 -20.13 21.59
N PRO A 202 -4.46 -20.33 20.54
CA PRO A 202 -4.64 -21.43 19.59
C PRO A 202 -4.51 -22.79 20.28
N VAL A 203 -3.54 -22.95 21.20
CA VAL A 203 -3.28 -24.22 21.89
C VAL A 203 -4.46 -24.60 22.79
N LEU A 204 -5.05 -23.64 23.50
CA LEU A 204 -6.23 -23.87 24.35
C LEU A 204 -7.46 -24.25 23.52
N LEU A 205 -7.68 -23.58 22.39
CA LEU A 205 -8.82 -23.87 21.51
C LEU A 205 -8.71 -25.25 20.86
N VAL A 206 -7.50 -25.69 20.47
CA VAL A 206 -7.26 -27.07 20.01
C VAL A 206 -7.51 -28.07 21.14
N ALA A 207 -7.03 -27.78 22.34
CA ALA A 207 -7.14 -28.68 23.49
C ALA A 207 -8.59 -28.93 23.93
N VAL A 208 -9.45 -27.92 23.79
CA VAL A 208 -10.90 -28.02 24.08
C VAL A 208 -11.69 -28.60 22.89
N GLY A 209 -11.06 -28.73 21.70
CA GLY A 209 -11.74 -29.19 20.49
C GLY A 209 -12.78 -28.18 19.97
N ALA A 210 -12.46 -26.89 20.02
CA ALA A 210 -13.38 -25.82 19.62
C ALA A 210 -13.90 -26.05 18.18
N PRO A 211 -15.23 -25.94 17.93
CA PRO A 211 -15.81 -26.26 16.64
C PRO A 211 -15.32 -25.29 15.55
N TRP A 212 -15.16 -25.79 14.33
CA TRP A 212 -14.89 -24.92 13.18
C TRP A 212 -16.12 -24.04 12.88
N PRO A 213 -16.00 -22.72 12.62
CA PRO A 213 -14.78 -21.93 12.40
C PRO A 213 -14.28 -21.12 13.62
N VAL A 214 -14.69 -21.46 14.85
CA VAL A 214 -14.38 -20.65 16.06
C VAL A 214 -12.87 -20.50 16.27
N LEU A 215 -12.11 -21.57 16.09
CA LEU A 215 -10.66 -21.57 16.25
C LEU A 215 -9.95 -20.60 15.30
N PRO A 216 -10.05 -20.74 13.96
CA PRO A 216 -9.35 -19.84 13.04
C PRO A 216 -9.92 -18.41 13.08
N ALA A 217 -11.21 -18.22 13.37
CA ALA A 217 -11.79 -16.89 13.53
C ALA A 217 -11.25 -16.16 14.77
N ALA A 218 -11.16 -16.83 15.93
CA ALA A 218 -10.61 -16.24 17.14
C ALA A 218 -9.12 -15.91 16.99
N VAL A 219 -8.35 -16.79 16.34
CA VAL A 219 -6.93 -16.57 16.04
C VAL A 219 -6.74 -15.39 15.07
N LEU A 220 -7.57 -15.28 14.03
CA LEU A 220 -7.56 -14.13 13.12
C LEU A 220 -7.88 -12.84 13.87
N LEU A 221 -8.97 -12.80 14.63
CA LEU A 221 -9.41 -11.61 15.36
C LEU A 221 -8.36 -11.15 16.37
N ALA A 222 -7.73 -12.08 17.10
CA ALA A 222 -6.65 -11.77 18.03
C ALA A 222 -5.43 -11.18 17.32
N GLY A 223 -5.02 -11.77 16.19
CA GLY A 223 -3.92 -11.26 15.36
C GLY A 223 -4.22 -9.86 14.81
N VAL A 224 -5.41 -9.67 14.24
CA VAL A 224 -5.87 -8.41 13.68
C VAL A 224 -5.93 -7.33 14.77
N ALA A 225 -6.49 -7.64 15.93
CA ALA A 225 -6.54 -6.72 17.06
C ALA A 225 -5.14 -6.29 17.51
N ALA A 226 -4.18 -7.24 17.58
CA ALA A 226 -2.79 -6.92 17.91
C ALA A 226 -2.14 -5.97 16.89
N LEU A 227 -2.37 -6.19 15.59
CA LEU A 227 -1.86 -5.33 14.52
C LEU A 227 -2.49 -3.93 14.53
N VAL A 228 -3.81 -3.84 14.71
CA VAL A 228 -4.53 -2.55 14.79
C VAL A 228 -4.05 -1.77 16.03
N LEU A 229 -3.93 -2.44 17.19
CA LEU A 229 -3.40 -1.81 18.39
C LEU A 229 -1.95 -1.34 18.19
N ALA A 230 -1.09 -2.15 17.57
CA ALA A 230 0.29 -1.77 17.27
C ALA A 230 0.38 -0.56 16.34
N ALA A 231 -0.48 -0.49 15.32
CA ALA A 231 -0.51 0.58 14.35
C ALA A 231 -1.09 1.89 14.89
N LEU A 232 -2.08 1.82 15.80
CA LEU A 232 -2.74 2.99 16.39
C LEU A 232 -2.03 3.51 17.66
N ALA A 233 -1.23 2.68 18.33
CA ALA A 233 -0.54 3.06 19.57
C ALA A 233 0.75 3.88 19.32
N ALA A 234 0.63 5.19 19.06
CA ALA A 234 1.77 6.11 19.04
C ALA A 234 1.86 6.93 20.36
N PRO A 235 3.06 7.18 20.96
CA PRO A 235 4.41 6.69 20.66
C PRO A 235 4.91 5.71 21.74
N ARG A 236 4.63 4.40 21.60
CA ARG A 236 5.25 3.37 22.45
C ARG A 236 6.17 2.50 21.58
N PRO A 237 7.42 2.93 21.32
CA PRO A 237 8.34 2.23 20.40
C PRO A 237 8.62 0.77 20.81
N ALA A 238 8.42 0.43 22.09
CA ALA A 238 8.56 -0.93 22.61
C ALA A 238 7.44 -1.90 22.18
N LEU A 239 6.32 -1.40 21.63
CA LEU A 239 5.17 -2.24 21.27
C LEU A 239 5.25 -2.89 19.90
N ALA A 240 5.65 -2.11 18.91
CA ALA A 240 5.78 -2.57 17.53
C ALA A 240 6.64 -3.84 17.38
N PRO A 241 7.85 -3.95 17.98
CA PRO A 241 8.69 -5.12 17.76
C PRO A 241 8.12 -6.44 18.32
N ILE A 242 7.16 -6.37 19.24
CA ILE A 242 6.55 -7.57 19.86
C ILE A 242 5.17 -7.85 19.28
N ALA A 243 4.31 -6.82 19.18
CA ALA A 243 2.93 -6.99 18.73
C ALA A 243 2.82 -7.25 17.22
N VAL A 244 3.71 -6.70 16.39
CA VAL A 244 3.70 -6.92 14.94
C VAL A 244 4.01 -8.38 14.58
N PRO A 245 5.13 -9.01 15.01
CA PRO A 245 5.40 -10.39 14.62
C PRO A 245 4.33 -11.36 15.13
N VAL A 246 3.87 -11.18 16.37
CA VAL A 246 2.79 -11.99 16.96
C VAL A 246 1.49 -11.81 16.19
N GLY A 247 1.12 -10.57 15.90
CA GLY A 247 -0.08 -10.24 15.11
C GLY A 247 -0.02 -10.85 13.72
N VAL A 248 1.11 -10.70 13.01
CA VAL A 248 1.32 -11.28 11.67
C VAL A 248 1.16 -12.79 11.69
N VAL A 249 1.82 -13.50 12.62
CA VAL A 249 1.72 -14.97 12.71
C VAL A 249 0.29 -15.43 12.97
N LEU A 250 -0.40 -14.80 13.92
CA LEU A 250 -1.80 -15.15 14.22
C LEU A 250 -2.74 -14.81 13.05
N THR A 251 -2.59 -13.65 12.41
CA THR A 251 -3.39 -13.33 11.23
C THR A 251 -3.16 -14.31 10.09
N ALA A 252 -1.90 -14.67 9.80
CA ALA A 252 -1.58 -15.65 8.78
C ALA A 252 -2.20 -17.02 9.09
N ALA A 253 -2.06 -17.50 10.32
CA ALA A 253 -2.65 -18.78 10.74
C ALA A 253 -4.20 -18.75 10.67
N GLY A 254 -4.83 -17.67 11.12
CA GLY A 254 -6.28 -17.50 11.07
C GLY A 254 -6.82 -17.42 9.64
N VAL A 255 -6.15 -16.67 8.75
CA VAL A 255 -6.49 -16.62 7.33
C VAL A 255 -6.38 -18.01 6.72
N MET A 256 -5.25 -18.70 6.90
CA MET A 256 -5.02 -20.04 6.37
C MET A 256 -6.12 -21.02 6.81
N GLY A 257 -6.58 -20.95 8.06
CA GLY A 257 -7.67 -21.78 8.55
C GLY A 257 -9.05 -21.44 7.99
N LEU A 258 -9.28 -20.17 7.63
CA LEU A 258 -10.52 -19.72 6.99
C LEU A 258 -10.54 -19.97 5.48
N LEU A 259 -9.38 -20.24 4.84
CA LEU A 259 -9.30 -20.64 3.43
C LEU A 259 -10.00 -21.96 3.11
N ALA A 260 -10.31 -22.75 4.13
CA ALA A 260 -10.99 -24.05 4.02
C ALA A 260 -12.37 -23.96 3.35
N THR A 261 -13.08 -22.83 3.50
CA THR A 261 -14.41 -22.63 2.92
C THR A 261 -14.53 -21.27 2.25
N ARG A 262 -15.45 -21.17 1.28
CA ARG A 262 -15.74 -19.91 0.56
C ARG A 262 -16.27 -18.82 1.48
N ALA A 263 -17.13 -19.16 2.43
CA ALA A 263 -17.65 -18.22 3.42
C ALA A 263 -16.54 -17.75 4.38
N GLY A 264 -15.67 -18.67 4.81
CA GLY A 264 -14.50 -18.35 5.63
C GLY A 264 -13.54 -17.38 4.94
N THR A 265 -13.22 -17.61 3.66
CA THR A 265 -12.37 -16.70 2.87
C THR A 265 -12.92 -15.28 2.83
N LEU A 266 -14.22 -15.13 2.55
CA LEU A 266 -14.86 -13.82 2.47
C LEU A 266 -14.95 -13.13 3.83
N ALA A 267 -15.20 -13.89 4.90
CA ALA A 267 -15.18 -13.37 6.27
C ALA A 267 -13.77 -12.91 6.68
N ALA A 268 -12.72 -13.66 6.32
CA ALA A 268 -11.34 -13.30 6.62
C ALA A 268 -10.92 -12.02 5.89
N GLU A 269 -11.17 -11.95 4.58
CA GLU A 269 -10.81 -10.79 3.76
C GLU A 269 -11.59 -9.53 4.15
N SER A 270 -12.89 -9.66 4.47
CA SER A 270 -13.68 -8.53 4.97
C SER A 270 -13.20 -8.04 6.34
N ALA A 271 -12.87 -8.94 7.27
CA ALA A 271 -12.30 -8.58 8.57
C ALA A 271 -10.94 -7.88 8.41
N LEU A 272 -10.08 -8.39 7.53
CA LEU A 272 -8.81 -7.75 7.19
C LEU A 272 -9.02 -6.38 6.58
N LEU A 273 -9.94 -6.23 5.63
CA LEU A 273 -10.28 -4.96 4.99
C LEU A 273 -10.73 -3.92 6.04
N VAL A 274 -11.63 -4.28 6.94
CA VAL A 274 -12.07 -3.39 8.02
C VAL A 274 -10.88 -2.95 8.89
N ALA A 275 -10.02 -3.89 9.27
CA ALA A 275 -8.86 -3.59 10.10
C ALA A 275 -7.87 -2.63 9.43
N VAL A 276 -7.50 -2.87 8.17
CA VAL A 276 -6.58 -2.00 7.45
C VAL A 276 -7.19 -0.63 7.14
N VAL A 277 -8.50 -0.54 6.94
CA VAL A 277 -9.22 0.74 6.84
C VAL A 277 -9.18 1.50 8.17
N VAL A 278 -9.40 0.82 9.30
CA VAL A 278 -9.26 1.42 10.64
C VAL A 278 -7.84 1.95 10.85
N VAL A 279 -6.81 1.20 10.44
CA VAL A 279 -5.42 1.66 10.47
C VAL A 279 -5.20 2.87 9.54
N ALA A 280 -5.71 2.83 8.31
CA ALA A 280 -5.58 3.92 7.34
C ALA A 280 -6.20 5.24 7.82
N VAL A 281 -7.31 5.16 8.56
CA VAL A 281 -8.02 6.34 9.11
C VAL A 281 -7.42 6.80 10.43
N GLY A 282 -7.08 5.87 11.33
CA GLY A 282 -6.64 6.17 12.69
C GLY A 282 -5.14 6.40 12.88
N ALA A 283 -4.29 5.97 11.93
CA ALA A 283 -2.85 6.10 12.05
C ALA A 283 -2.39 7.57 12.09
N ARG A 284 -1.54 7.87 13.08
CA ARG A 284 -0.99 9.22 13.30
C ARG A 284 0.27 9.50 12.49
N THR A 285 1.05 8.48 12.16
CA THR A 285 2.26 8.60 11.34
C THR A 285 1.93 8.43 9.86
N VAL A 286 2.59 9.21 9.00
CA VAL A 286 2.32 9.20 7.56
C VAL A 286 2.65 7.84 6.95
N GLU A 287 3.73 7.21 7.39
CA GLU A 287 4.19 5.91 6.87
C GLU A 287 3.18 4.80 7.15
N VAL A 288 2.73 4.67 8.41
CA VAL A 288 1.73 3.66 8.80
C VAL A 288 0.39 3.95 8.12
N ARG A 289 0.03 5.23 7.96
CA ARG A 289 -1.18 5.62 7.23
C ARG A 289 -1.10 5.27 5.75
N VAL A 290 0.04 5.49 5.09
CA VAL A 290 0.26 5.12 3.69
C VAL A 290 0.24 3.60 3.53
N ALA A 291 0.91 2.86 4.42
CA ALA A 291 0.89 1.40 4.42
C ALA A 291 -0.54 0.86 4.64
N GLY A 292 -1.29 1.40 5.59
CA GLY A 292 -2.69 1.06 5.84
C GLY A 292 -3.58 1.37 4.63
N CYS A 293 -3.39 2.51 3.97
CA CYS A 293 -4.10 2.85 2.75
C CYS A 293 -3.83 1.84 1.62
N LEU A 294 -2.56 1.53 1.36
CA LEU A 294 -2.19 0.55 0.32
C LEU A 294 -2.68 -0.86 0.65
N ALA A 295 -2.59 -1.26 1.92
CA ALA A 295 -3.14 -2.53 2.38
C ALA A 295 -4.67 -2.58 2.24
N ALA A 296 -5.38 -1.47 2.48
CA ALA A 296 -6.83 -1.37 2.24
C ALA A 296 -7.19 -1.50 0.76
N VAL A 297 -6.42 -0.87 -0.14
CA VAL A 297 -6.61 -1.04 -1.59
C VAL A 297 -6.36 -2.51 -1.99
N GLY A 298 -5.29 -3.12 -1.47
CA GLY A 298 -4.95 -4.52 -1.73
C GLY A 298 -6.03 -5.49 -1.21
N ALA A 299 -6.48 -5.31 0.02
CA ALA A 299 -7.53 -6.14 0.63
C ALA A 299 -8.89 -5.98 -0.07
N ALA A 300 -9.27 -4.75 -0.46
CA ALA A 300 -10.49 -4.51 -1.23
C ALA A 300 -10.40 -5.17 -2.62
N SER A 301 -9.25 -5.04 -3.28
CA SER A 301 -9.00 -5.66 -4.59
C SER A 301 -9.07 -7.19 -4.51
N ALA A 302 -8.41 -7.79 -3.51
CA ALA A 302 -8.46 -9.23 -3.26
C ALA A 302 -9.91 -9.70 -3.04
N LEU A 303 -10.66 -9.03 -2.14
CA LEU A 303 -12.06 -9.35 -1.86
C LEU A 303 -12.96 -9.26 -3.10
N THR A 304 -12.74 -8.27 -3.97
CA THR A 304 -13.51 -8.17 -5.23
C THR A 304 -13.18 -9.25 -6.25
N VAL A 305 -12.00 -9.85 -6.18
CA VAL A 305 -11.59 -10.97 -7.04
C VAL A 305 -12.07 -12.30 -6.47
N THR A 306 -11.94 -12.51 -5.16
CA THR A 306 -12.37 -13.74 -4.50
C THR A 306 -13.89 -13.89 -4.46
N ALA A 307 -14.67 -12.80 -4.35
CA ALA A 307 -16.13 -12.87 -4.26
C ALA A 307 -16.80 -13.51 -5.50
N PRO A 308 -16.51 -13.10 -6.75
CA PRO A 308 -17.01 -13.79 -7.94
C PRO A 308 -16.53 -15.24 -8.04
N LEU A 309 -15.27 -15.51 -7.72
CA LEU A 309 -14.71 -16.87 -7.77
C LEU A 309 -15.38 -17.81 -6.74
N ALA A 310 -15.67 -17.29 -5.54
CA ALA A 310 -16.46 -17.98 -4.52
C ALA A 310 -17.91 -18.23 -5.01
N GLY A 311 -18.46 -17.32 -5.80
CA GLY A 311 -19.74 -17.50 -6.50
C GLY A 311 -19.70 -18.47 -7.69
N GLY A 312 -18.54 -19.03 -8.04
CA GLY A 312 -18.38 -19.89 -9.23
C GLY A 312 -18.41 -19.12 -10.56
N MET A 313 -18.30 -17.79 -10.51
CA MET A 313 -18.22 -16.95 -11.70
C MET A 313 -16.80 -17.00 -12.30
N PRO A 314 -16.65 -16.77 -13.63
CA PRO A 314 -15.34 -16.71 -14.25
C PRO A 314 -14.55 -15.49 -13.75
N LEU A 315 -13.21 -15.58 -13.77
CA LEU A 315 -12.30 -14.54 -13.27
C LEU A 315 -12.58 -13.15 -13.87
N ARG A 316 -12.98 -13.09 -15.15
CA ARG A 316 -13.38 -11.85 -15.84
C ARG A 316 -14.52 -11.09 -15.15
N ALA A 317 -15.41 -11.76 -14.43
CA ALA A 317 -16.49 -11.10 -13.70
C ALA A 317 -15.97 -10.18 -12.58
N ALA A 318 -14.75 -10.41 -12.10
CA ALA A 318 -14.09 -9.54 -11.12
C ALA A 318 -13.61 -8.20 -11.70
N ALA A 319 -13.54 -8.05 -13.03
CA ALA A 319 -13.04 -6.82 -13.65
C ALA A 319 -13.87 -5.57 -13.30
N TYR A 320 -15.20 -5.67 -13.34
CA TYR A 320 -16.11 -4.56 -13.01
C TYR A 320 -16.10 -4.15 -11.52
N PRO A 321 -16.23 -5.06 -10.54
CA PRO A 321 -16.11 -4.67 -9.13
C PRO A 321 -14.71 -4.15 -8.78
N LEU A 322 -13.65 -4.68 -9.42
CA LEU A 322 -12.30 -4.16 -9.25
C LEU A 322 -12.17 -2.72 -9.80
N LEU A 323 -12.80 -2.43 -10.94
CA LEU A 323 -12.90 -1.06 -11.47
C LEU A 323 -13.67 -0.13 -10.50
N ALA A 324 -14.73 -0.62 -9.86
CA ALA A 324 -15.45 0.14 -8.84
C ALA A 324 -14.55 0.47 -7.64
N VAL A 325 -13.69 -0.45 -7.21
CA VAL A 325 -12.66 -0.18 -6.18
C VAL A 325 -11.69 0.90 -6.65
N ALA A 326 -11.18 0.80 -7.88
CA ALA A 326 -10.30 1.84 -8.44
C ALA A 326 -10.96 3.23 -8.43
N ALA A 327 -12.24 3.31 -8.84
CA ALA A 327 -13.00 4.57 -8.86
C ALA A 327 -13.24 5.12 -7.45
N LEU A 328 -13.56 4.25 -6.48
CA LEU A 328 -13.72 4.64 -5.08
C LEU A 328 -12.40 5.16 -4.50
N VAL A 329 -11.28 4.47 -4.75
CA VAL A 329 -9.95 4.91 -4.30
C VAL A 329 -9.59 6.27 -4.89
N LEU A 330 -9.89 6.48 -6.18
CA LEU A 330 -9.70 7.77 -6.85
C LEU A 330 -10.55 8.89 -6.20
N ALA A 331 -11.80 8.58 -5.85
CA ALA A 331 -12.70 9.51 -5.17
C ALA A 331 -12.20 9.85 -3.75
N VAL A 332 -11.77 8.85 -2.99
CA VAL A 332 -11.17 9.02 -1.66
C VAL A 332 -9.89 9.87 -1.74
N ALA A 333 -9.04 9.63 -2.74
CA ALA A 333 -7.83 10.43 -2.97
C ALA A 333 -8.18 11.90 -3.26
N ALA A 334 -9.26 12.15 -4.00
CA ALA A 334 -9.78 13.49 -4.26
C ALA A 334 -10.28 14.15 -2.97
N VAL A 335 -11.10 13.47 -2.16
CA VAL A 335 -11.62 14.01 -0.88
C VAL A 335 -10.50 14.37 0.10
N ILE A 336 -9.47 13.53 0.22
CA ILE A 336 -8.39 13.72 1.21
C ILE A 336 -7.37 14.78 0.76
N SER A 337 -7.23 15.04 -0.55
CA SER A 337 -6.29 16.03 -1.07
C SER A 337 -6.87 17.45 -0.90
N PRO A 338 -6.34 18.32 -0.03
CA PRO A 338 -6.91 19.66 0.18
C PRO A 338 -6.74 20.56 -1.06
N PRO A 339 -7.65 21.53 -1.28
CA PRO A 339 -7.50 22.51 -2.37
C PRO A 339 -6.28 23.41 -2.14
N GLU A 340 -5.69 23.83 -3.25
CA GLU A 340 -4.52 24.70 -3.40
C GLU A 340 -4.46 25.92 -2.44
N ALA A 341 -5.62 26.50 -2.11
CA ALA A 341 -5.75 27.68 -1.26
C ALA A 341 -5.48 27.42 0.24
N ALA A 342 -5.51 26.16 0.70
CA ALA A 342 -5.36 25.78 2.10
C ALA A 342 -3.95 25.22 2.42
N ARG A 343 -2.93 25.62 1.65
CA ARG A 343 -1.57 25.05 1.63
C ARG A 343 -0.74 25.19 2.90
N GLY A 344 -1.24 25.91 3.91
CA GLY A 344 -0.49 26.15 5.14
C GLY A 344 -0.26 24.92 6.04
N SER A 345 -0.95 23.78 5.88
CA SER A 345 -1.00 22.79 6.99
C SER A 345 -0.85 21.28 6.74
N SER A 346 -0.67 20.70 5.54
CA SER A 346 -0.34 19.23 5.50
C SER A 346 0.31 18.66 4.24
N SER A 347 1.64 18.59 4.20
CA SER A 347 2.40 17.78 3.22
C SER A 347 2.06 16.28 3.27
N ALA A 348 1.65 15.80 4.45
CA ALA A 348 1.27 14.40 4.71
C ALA A 348 0.04 13.94 3.91
N ARG A 349 -1.07 14.71 3.94
CA ARG A 349 -2.32 14.34 3.23
C ARG A 349 -2.12 14.35 1.72
N ALA A 350 -1.34 15.31 1.21
CA ALA A 350 -0.99 15.39 -0.20
C ALA A 350 -0.13 14.18 -0.65
N ARG A 351 0.77 13.68 0.22
CA ARG A 351 1.53 12.45 -0.06
C ARG A 351 0.60 11.23 -0.14
N VAL A 352 -0.30 11.06 0.82
CA VAL A 352 -1.29 9.96 0.82
C VAL A 352 -2.18 10.03 -0.42
N GLY A 353 -2.68 11.21 -0.78
CA GLY A 353 -3.49 11.40 -1.99
C GLY A 353 -2.77 11.00 -3.28
N ARG A 354 -1.49 11.34 -3.43
CA ARG A 354 -0.68 10.91 -4.59
C ARG A 354 -0.47 9.40 -4.64
N VAL A 355 -0.25 8.77 -3.50
CA VAL A 355 -0.09 7.30 -3.42
C VAL A 355 -1.41 6.61 -3.82
N LEU A 356 -2.54 7.10 -3.31
CA LEU A 356 -3.85 6.58 -3.66
C LEU A 356 -4.18 6.77 -5.15
N ASP A 357 -3.76 7.88 -5.76
CA ASP A 357 -3.91 8.07 -7.22
C ASP A 357 -3.17 6.99 -8.01
N GLY A 358 -1.90 6.73 -7.66
CA GLY A 358 -1.10 5.70 -8.30
C GLY A 358 -1.71 4.31 -8.09
N ALA A 359 -2.17 4.02 -6.87
CA ALA A 359 -2.86 2.77 -6.55
C ALA A 359 -4.15 2.61 -7.36
N ALA A 360 -4.95 3.67 -7.50
CA ALA A 360 -6.17 3.65 -8.31
C ALA A 360 -5.88 3.33 -9.79
N GLN A 361 -4.84 3.94 -10.37
CA GLN A 361 -4.40 3.63 -11.75
C GLN A 361 -3.91 2.18 -11.88
N ALA A 362 -3.15 1.69 -10.89
CA ALA A 362 -2.67 0.30 -10.89
C ALA A 362 -3.84 -0.70 -10.82
N VAL A 363 -4.83 -0.47 -9.95
CA VAL A 363 -6.02 -1.32 -9.84
C VAL A 363 -6.87 -1.29 -11.11
N ALA A 364 -7.05 -0.12 -11.72
CA ALA A 364 -7.74 -0.02 -13.01
C ALA A 364 -7.03 -0.79 -14.13
N LEU A 365 -5.69 -0.78 -14.15
CA LEU A 365 -4.92 -1.59 -15.10
C LEU A 365 -5.11 -3.09 -14.87
N VAL A 366 -5.15 -3.54 -13.61
CA VAL A 366 -5.45 -4.93 -13.28
C VAL A 366 -6.87 -5.29 -13.74
N ALA A 367 -7.86 -4.40 -13.56
CA ALA A 367 -9.23 -4.63 -14.06
C ALA A 367 -9.27 -4.81 -15.58
N VAL A 368 -8.51 -4.03 -16.34
CA VAL A 368 -8.35 -4.22 -17.80
C VAL A 368 -7.71 -5.56 -18.11
N LEU A 369 -6.67 -5.96 -17.38
CA LEU A 369 -5.96 -7.24 -17.58
C LEU A 369 -6.89 -8.44 -17.37
N LEU A 370 -7.79 -8.38 -16.37
CA LEU A 370 -8.79 -9.42 -16.12
C LEU A 370 -9.85 -9.53 -17.24
N ALA A 371 -9.96 -8.52 -18.10
CA ALA A 371 -10.93 -8.46 -19.19
C ALA A 371 -10.34 -8.78 -20.59
N VAL A 372 -9.06 -9.18 -20.66
CA VAL A 372 -8.32 -9.35 -21.93
C VAL A 372 -8.97 -10.32 -22.91
N GLU A 373 -9.63 -11.36 -22.40
CA GLU A 373 -10.28 -12.39 -23.24
C GLU A 373 -11.40 -11.84 -24.12
N VAL A 374 -11.97 -10.68 -23.78
CA VAL A 374 -13.09 -10.09 -24.53
C VAL A 374 -12.85 -8.60 -24.75
N ALA A 375 -12.45 -8.23 -25.97
CA ALA A 375 -12.15 -6.86 -26.37
C ALA A 375 -13.24 -5.84 -25.96
N ARG A 376 -14.52 -6.22 -26.07
CA ARG A 376 -15.64 -5.34 -25.68
C ARG A 376 -15.62 -4.98 -24.19
N HIS A 377 -15.19 -5.90 -23.32
CA HIS A 377 -15.07 -5.63 -21.88
C HIS A 377 -13.93 -4.64 -21.59
N ILE A 378 -12.77 -4.82 -22.24
CA ILE A 378 -11.65 -3.88 -22.17
C ILE A 378 -12.12 -2.47 -22.52
N ALA A 379 -12.84 -2.33 -23.64
CA ALA A 379 -13.37 -1.04 -24.06
C ALA A 379 -14.33 -0.44 -23.02
N THR A 380 -15.29 -1.22 -22.50
CA THR A 380 -16.21 -0.71 -21.47
C THR A 380 -15.48 -0.26 -20.19
N ILE A 381 -14.46 -1.00 -19.75
CA ILE A 381 -13.66 -0.64 -18.58
C ILE A 381 -12.86 0.64 -18.84
N CYS A 382 -12.29 0.78 -20.03
CA CYS A 382 -11.55 1.96 -20.42
C CYS A 382 -12.44 3.21 -20.48
N VAL A 383 -13.66 3.12 -21.04
CA VAL A 383 -14.65 4.21 -21.03
C VAL A 383 -15.05 4.57 -19.60
N LEU A 384 -15.46 3.57 -18.80
CA LEU A 384 -15.88 3.81 -17.42
C LEU A 384 -14.75 4.42 -16.57
N TRP A 385 -13.51 3.97 -16.77
CA TRP A 385 -12.34 4.56 -16.12
C TRP A 385 -12.07 5.98 -16.60
N GLY A 386 -12.15 6.22 -17.91
CA GLY A 386 -11.99 7.54 -18.51
C GLY A 386 -12.97 8.56 -17.94
N VAL A 387 -14.24 8.18 -17.85
CA VAL A 387 -15.29 8.98 -17.20
C VAL A 387 -14.98 9.21 -15.73
N ALA A 388 -14.60 8.18 -14.97
CA ALA A 388 -14.26 8.31 -13.54
C ALA A 388 -13.08 9.28 -13.31
N VAL A 389 -12.06 9.23 -14.15
CA VAL A 389 -10.92 10.16 -14.12
C VAL A 389 -11.33 11.57 -14.59
N ALA A 390 -12.19 11.68 -15.60
CA ALA A 390 -12.68 12.95 -16.12
C ALA A 390 -13.52 13.72 -15.09
N LEU A 391 -14.30 13.03 -14.24
CA LEU A 391 -15.02 13.66 -13.12
C LEU A 391 -14.09 14.43 -12.18
N ARG A 392 -12.82 14.03 -12.08
CA ARG A 392 -11.82 14.73 -11.28
C ARG A 392 -11.44 16.10 -11.85
N LEU A 393 -11.63 16.32 -13.15
CA LEU A 393 -11.36 17.61 -13.80
C LEU A 393 -12.38 18.68 -13.39
N LEU A 394 -13.58 18.29 -12.96
CA LEU A 394 -14.60 19.20 -12.44
C LEU A 394 -14.18 19.86 -11.12
N ARG A 395 -13.18 19.30 -10.44
CA ARG A 395 -12.71 19.79 -9.15
C ARG A 395 -11.93 21.10 -9.30
N ARG A 396 -12.43 22.15 -8.65
CA ARG A 396 -11.75 23.45 -8.56
C ARG A 396 -10.59 23.38 -7.55
N GLY A 397 -9.43 23.98 -7.89
CA GLY A 397 -8.28 24.08 -6.97
C GLY A 397 -7.24 22.95 -7.07
N GLU A 398 -7.14 22.27 -8.20
CA GLU A 398 -6.03 21.34 -8.53
C GLU A 398 -4.99 22.07 -9.39
N PRO A 399 -3.67 21.80 -9.21
CA PRO A 399 -2.64 22.45 -9.99
C PRO A 399 -2.78 22.07 -11.47
N VAL A 400 -2.53 23.04 -12.34
CA VAL A 400 -2.72 22.92 -13.80
C VAL A 400 -2.01 21.68 -14.34
N ALA A 401 -0.76 21.42 -13.94
CA ALA A 401 0.01 20.25 -14.37
C ALA A 401 -0.71 18.92 -14.07
N ARG A 402 -1.30 18.77 -12.87
CA ARG A 402 -2.00 17.55 -12.46
C ARG A 402 -3.34 17.38 -13.18
N ARG A 403 -4.03 18.49 -13.47
CA ARG A 403 -5.23 18.48 -14.33
C ARG A 403 -4.90 17.99 -15.73
N TRP A 404 -3.78 18.43 -16.31
CA TRP A 404 -3.31 17.92 -17.61
C TRP A 404 -2.97 16.42 -17.55
N THR A 405 -2.38 15.92 -16.45
CA THR A 405 -2.14 14.47 -16.28
C THR A 405 -3.46 13.69 -16.25
N PHE A 406 -4.46 14.11 -15.47
CA PHE A 406 -5.75 13.41 -15.44
C PHE A 406 -6.52 13.53 -16.76
N ALA A 407 -6.44 14.67 -17.44
CA ALA A 407 -7.01 14.83 -18.77
C ALA A 407 -6.33 13.89 -19.77
N ALA A 408 -5.00 13.76 -19.72
CA ALA A 408 -4.27 12.84 -20.58
C ALA A 408 -4.65 11.37 -20.29
N ILE A 409 -4.78 10.98 -19.02
CA ILE A 409 -5.21 9.63 -18.64
C ILE A 409 -6.64 9.36 -19.14
N ALA A 410 -7.59 10.27 -18.88
CA ALA A 410 -8.98 10.12 -19.31
C ALA A 410 -9.10 10.04 -20.84
N CYS A 411 -8.49 10.98 -21.56
CA CYS A 411 -8.48 10.96 -23.02
C CYS A 411 -7.77 9.72 -23.58
N GLY A 412 -6.67 9.29 -22.93
CA GLY A 412 -5.94 8.09 -23.32
C GLY A 412 -6.77 6.81 -23.14
N SER A 413 -7.52 6.70 -22.05
CA SER A 413 -8.43 5.56 -21.85
C SER A 413 -9.60 5.57 -22.84
N GLU A 414 -10.19 6.72 -23.15
CA GLU A 414 -11.25 6.82 -24.16
C GLU A 414 -10.72 6.47 -25.57
N LEU A 415 -9.51 6.93 -25.90
CA LEU A 415 -8.86 6.60 -27.17
C LEU A 415 -8.58 5.11 -27.28
N LEU A 416 -8.07 4.50 -26.21
CA LEU A 416 -7.83 3.06 -26.15
C LEU A 416 -9.14 2.29 -26.32
N ALA A 417 -10.22 2.72 -25.67
CA ALA A 417 -11.54 2.11 -25.83
C ALA A 417 -12.03 2.18 -27.28
N ALA A 418 -11.88 3.34 -27.93
CA ALA A 418 -12.26 3.53 -29.33
C ALA A 418 -11.48 2.59 -30.25
N TRP A 419 -10.16 2.49 -30.08
CA TRP A 419 -9.33 1.57 -30.87
C TRP A 419 -9.71 0.10 -30.65
N VAL A 420 -9.95 -0.30 -29.40
CA VAL A 420 -10.37 -1.67 -29.09
C VAL A 420 -11.74 -1.99 -29.69
N LEU A 421 -12.70 -1.05 -29.68
CA LEU A 421 -14.01 -1.24 -30.31
C LEU A 421 -13.93 -1.33 -31.83
N LEU A 422 -13.10 -0.49 -32.46
CA LEU A 422 -12.87 -0.54 -33.91
C LEU A 422 -12.23 -1.86 -34.33
N ALA A 423 -11.22 -2.31 -33.57
CA ALA A 423 -10.56 -3.59 -33.79
C ALA A 423 -11.53 -4.77 -33.59
N ALA A 424 -12.32 -4.75 -32.53
CA ALA A 424 -13.34 -5.76 -32.26
C ALA A 424 -14.46 -5.77 -33.33
N GLY A 425 -14.75 -4.62 -33.94
CA GLY A 425 -15.68 -4.48 -35.05
C GLY A 425 -15.10 -4.88 -36.41
N GLY A 426 -13.85 -5.31 -36.48
CA GLY A 426 -13.19 -5.73 -37.73
C GLY A 426 -12.93 -4.57 -38.71
N VAL A 427 -12.87 -3.33 -38.21
CA VAL A 427 -12.62 -2.17 -39.08
C VAL A 427 -11.17 -2.20 -39.55
N THR A 428 -10.97 -2.35 -40.85
CA THR A 428 -9.65 -2.38 -41.51
C THR A 428 -9.20 -1.01 -42.02
N VAL A 429 -10.10 -0.03 -41.97
CA VAL A 429 -9.90 1.33 -42.46
C VAL A 429 -9.00 2.10 -41.49
N LEU A 430 -7.78 2.46 -41.93
CA LEU A 430 -6.79 3.13 -41.09
C LEU A 430 -7.28 4.49 -40.56
N GLU A 431 -8.05 5.23 -41.37
CA GLU A 431 -8.60 6.53 -40.99
C GLU A 431 -9.49 6.45 -39.75
N ALA A 432 -10.20 5.33 -39.56
CA ALA A 432 -11.04 5.15 -38.39
C ALA A 432 -10.22 5.15 -37.08
N TYR A 433 -8.97 4.67 -37.12
CA TYR A 433 -8.08 4.66 -35.96
C TYR A 433 -7.38 6.01 -35.75
N THR A 434 -7.08 6.76 -36.82
CA THR A 434 -6.35 8.02 -36.71
C THR A 434 -7.26 9.21 -36.36
N LEU A 435 -8.53 9.19 -36.76
CA LEU A 435 -9.50 10.24 -36.46
C LEU A 435 -9.72 10.53 -34.97
N PRO A 436 -9.98 9.54 -34.08
CA PRO A 436 -10.17 9.83 -32.66
C PRO A 436 -8.88 10.38 -32.01
N ALA A 437 -7.72 9.88 -32.41
CA ALA A 437 -6.42 10.40 -31.95
C ALA A 437 -6.21 11.85 -32.41
N ALA A 438 -6.53 12.15 -33.67
CA ALA A 438 -6.42 13.48 -34.25
C ALA A 438 -7.36 14.48 -33.56
N ALA A 439 -8.61 14.09 -33.29
CA ALA A 439 -9.57 14.93 -32.59
C ALA A 439 -9.09 15.30 -31.18
N LEU A 440 -8.54 14.33 -30.43
CA LEU A 440 -7.98 14.58 -29.10
C LEU A 440 -6.72 15.47 -29.18
N ALA A 441 -5.83 15.23 -30.13
CA ALA A 441 -4.63 16.04 -30.32
C ALA A 441 -4.96 17.49 -30.68
N LEU A 442 -5.93 17.71 -31.59
CA LEU A 442 -6.40 19.04 -31.96
C LEU A 442 -7.11 19.75 -30.80
N GLY A 443 -7.98 19.04 -30.06
CA GLY A 443 -8.64 19.58 -28.88
C GLY A 443 -7.66 20.00 -27.78
N ALA A 444 -6.68 19.14 -27.47
CA ALA A 444 -5.61 19.43 -26.53
C ALA A 444 -4.73 20.60 -27.01
N GLY A 445 -4.38 20.64 -28.29
CA GLY A 445 -3.63 21.73 -28.92
C GLY A 445 -4.35 23.08 -28.86
N LEU A 446 -5.66 23.10 -29.16
CA LEU A 446 -6.50 24.30 -29.04
C LEU A 446 -6.59 24.79 -27.58
N LEU A 447 -6.73 23.87 -26.62
CA LEU A 447 -6.75 24.23 -25.20
C LEU A 447 -5.36 24.71 -24.72
N ALA A 448 -4.28 24.13 -25.22
CA ALA A 448 -2.92 24.57 -24.93
C ALA A 448 -2.65 25.98 -25.45
N LEU A 449 -3.09 26.31 -26.67
CA LEU A 449 -3.01 27.67 -27.24
C LEU A 449 -3.84 28.69 -26.43
N ARG A 450 -4.94 28.27 -25.82
CA ARG A 450 -5.75 29.16 -24.93
C ARG A 450 -5.11 29.38 -23.57
N THR A 451 -4.30 28.46 -23.09
CA THR A 451 -3.75 28.48 -21.73
C THR A 451 -2.29 28.94 -21.68
N ARG A 452 -1.57 28.87 -22.80
CA ARG A 452 -0.17 29.27 -22.92
C ARG A 452 0.00 30.22 -24.13
N PRO A 453 0.19 31.53 -23.90
CA PRO A 453 0.33 32.51 -24.98
C PRO A 453 1.63 32.33 -25.78
N ASP A 454 2.65 31.69 -25.19
CA ASP A 454 3.97 31.50 -25.81
C ASP A 454 4.02 30.34 -26.80
N LEU A 455 2.97 29.51 -26.89
CA LEU A 455 2.93 28.37 -27.80
C LEU A 455 2.54 28.80 -29.22
N THR A 456 3.35 28.39 -30.19
CA THR A 456 3.04 28.59 -31.62
C THR A 456 2.08 27.52 -32.14
N SER A 457 1.37 27.83 -33.24
CA SER A 457 0.37 26.92 -33.83
C SER A 457 0.95 25.59 -34.34
N TRP A 458 2.24 25.54 -34.65
CA TRP A 458 2.93 24.37 -35.21
C TRP A 458 2.99 23.19 -34.25
N PRO A 459 3.62 23.28 -33.06
CA PRO A 459 3.66 22.17 -32.10
C PRO A 459 2.27 21.84 -31.53
N ALA A 460 1.36 22.82 -31.48
CA ALA A 460 0.03 22.62 -30.91
C ALA A 460 -0.94 21.89 -31.86
N LEU A 461 -1.02 22.29 -33.13
CA LEU A 461 -2.03 21.79 -34.08
C LEU A 461 -1.45 20.89 -35.16
N GLY A 462 -0.16 21.04 -35.48
CA GLY A 462 0.50 20.29 -36.55
C GLY A 462 0.34 18.78 -36.42
N PRO A 463 0.69 18.16 -35.27
CA PRO A 463 0.56 16.71 -35.09
C PRO A 463 -0.88 16.20 -35.28
N GLY A 464 -1.88 16.93 -34.77
CA GLY A 464 -3.28 16.55 -34.92
C GLY A 464 -3.78 16.67 -36.37
N LEU A 465 -3.36 17.72 -37.09
CA LEU A 465 -3.71 17.91 -38.50
C LEU A 465 -3.06 16.87 -39.40
N VAL A 466 -1.79 16.54 -39.15
CA VAL A 466 -1.08 15.47 -39.87
C VAL A 466 -1.78 14.14 -39.64
N ALA A 467 -2.11 13.80 -38.39
CA ALA A 467 -2.82 12.55 -38.07
C ALA A 467 -4.22 12.47 -38.71
N ALA A 468 -4.93 13.60 -38.85
CA ALA A 468 -6.23 13.65 -39.51
C ALA A 468 -6.15 13.50 -41.04
N LEU A 469 -5.22 14.22 -41.68
CA LEU A 469 -5.24 14.43 -43.13
C LEU A 469 -4.30 13.47 -43.88
N LEU A 470 -3.15 13.13 -43.31
CA LEU A 470 -2.12 12.36 -44.02
C LEU A 470 -2.55 10.94 -44.38
N PRO A 471 -3.20 10.15 -43.50
CA PRO A 471 -3.65 8.79 -43.85
C PRO A 471 -4.63 8.79 -45.03
N SER A 472 -5.58 9.73 -45.01
CA SER A 472 -6.56 9.91 -46.09
C SER A 472 -5.90 10.33 -47.40
N LEU A 473 -4.91 11.24 -47.34
CA LEU A 473 -4.16 11.68 -48.52
C LEU A 473 -3.37 10.52 -49.15
N LEU A 474 -2.66 9.74 -48.33
CA LEU A 474 -1.90 8.58 -48.80
C LEU A 474 -2.80 7.53 -49.44
N SER A 475 -3.97 7.26 -48.84
CA SER A 475 -4.93 6.33 -49.42
C SER A 475 -5.48 6.80 -50.77
N VAL A 476 -5.70 8.11 -50.96
CA VAL A 476 -6.19 8.67 -52.23
C VAL A 476 -5.09 8.63 -53.30
N LEU A 477 -3.84 8.90 -52.94
CA LEU A 477 -2.71 8.94 -53.88
C LEU A 477 -2.24 7.55 -54.31
N ALA A 478 -2.23 6.57 -53.41
CA ALA A 478 -1.69 5.23 -53.65
C ALA A 478 -2.77 4.19 -54.01
N GLY A 479 -4.04 4.49 -53.76
CA GLY A 479 -5.14 3.55 -53.96
C GLY A 479 -5.53 3.40 -55.45
N PRO A 480 -5.64 2.17 -55.98
CA PRO A 480 -6.10 1.94 -57.35
C PRO A 480 -7.61 2.20 -57.53
N ASP A 481 -8.39 2.13 -56.45
CA ASP A 481 -9.85 2.23 -56.49
C ASP A 481 -10.38 3.67 -56.58
N PRO A 482 -11.47 3.92 -57.34
CA PRO A 482 -12.14 5.20 -57.37
C PRO A 482 -12.85 5.48 -56.02
N GLN A 483 -12.32 6.42 -55.24
CA GLN A 483 -12.82 6.79 -53.91
C GLN A 483 -13.43 8.23 -53.86
N PRO A 484 -14.52 8.54 -54.59
CA PRO A 484 -15.00 9.92 -54.78
C PRO A 484 -15.37 10.63 -53.47
N TRP A 485 -16.04 9.95 -52.55
CA TRP A 485 -16.45 10.53 -51.27
C TRP A 485 -15.29 10.85 -50.35
N ARG A 486 -14.23 10.03 -50.33
CA ARG A 486 -13.02 10.32 -49.54
C ARG A 486 -12.31 11.58 -50.02
N ARG A 487 -12.28 11.80 -51.34
CA ARG A 487 -11.65 12.98 -51.93
C ARG A 487 -12.43 14.25 -51.61
N LEU A 488 -13.76 14.21 -51.71
CA LEU A 488 -14.61 15.33 -51.32
C LEU A 488 -14.48 15.63 -49.82
N LEU A 489 -14.52 14.62 -48.96
CA LEU A 489 -14.39 14.79 -47.51
C LEU A 489 -13.00 15.30 -47.12
N LEU A 490 -11.94 14.78 -47.74
CA LEU A 490 -10.56 15.25 -47.51
C LEU A 490 -10.38 16.70 -48.00
N GLY A 491 -10.90 17.03 -49.18
CA GLY A 491 -10.89 18.38 -49.72
C GLY A 491 -11.66 19.36 -48.83
N ALA A 492 -12.85 18.98 -48.37
CA ALA A 492 -13.65 19.79 -47.45
C ALA A 492 -12.95 20.00 -46.09
N ALA A 493 -12.36 18.94 -45.52
CA ALA A 493 -11.60 19.02 -44.28
C ALA A 493 -10.36 19.91 -44.41
N ALA A 494 -9.61 19.77 -45.51
CA ALA A 494 -8.42 20.57 -45.80
C ALA A 494 -8.78 22.05 -46.04
N LEU A 495 -9.87 22.33 -46.77
CA LEU A 495 -10.40 23.69 -46.94
C LEU A 495 -10.83 24.30 -45.61
N GLY A 496 -11.54 23.53 -44.77
CA GLY A 496 -11.91 23.95 -43.42
C GLY A 496 -10.69 24.31 -42.56
N ALA A 497 -9.61 23.52 -42.63
CA ALA A 497 -8.35 23.81 -41.95
C ALA A 497 -7.70 25.12 -42.45
N VAL A 498 -7.70 25.36 -43.77
CA VAL A 498 -7.17 26.60 -44.35
C VAL A 498 -7.99 27.81 -43.91
N LEU A 499 -9.33 27.73 -43.97
CA LEU A 499 -10.22 28.83 -43.57
C LEU A 499 -10.10 29.11 -42.06
N ALA A 500 -10.07 28.08 -41.22
CA ALA A 500 -9.85 28.22 -39.79
C ALA A 500 -8.48 28.84 -39.49
N GLY A 501 -7.43 28.40 -40.19
CA GLY A 501 -6.09 28.97 -40.06
C GLY A 501 -6.02 30.43 -40.51
N ALA A 502 -6.63 30.77 -41.65
CA ALA A 502 -6.62 32.12 -42.21
C ALA A 502 -7.38 33.12 -41.32
N THR A 503 -8.58 32.74 -40.84
CA THR A 503 -9.40 33.59 -39.95
C THR A 503 -8.73 33.83 -38.60
N ARG A 504 -8.03 32.82 -38.06
CA ARG A 504 -7.33 32.89 -36.77
C ARG A 504 -5.87 33.34 -36.89
N ARG A 505 -5.38 33.61 -38.10
CA ARG A 505 -3.96 33.91 -38.43
C ARG A 505 -2.97 32.83 -37.94
N TRP A 506 -3.37 31.57 -37.96
CA TRP A 506 -2.52 30.42 -37.62
C TRP A 506 -1.87 29.83 -38.87
N GLN A 507 -0.54 29.69 -38.85
CA GLN A 507 0.23 29.23 -40.02
C GLN A 507 0.08 27.73 -40.28
N ALA A 508 0.11 26.89 -39.24
CA ALA A 508 0.12 25.43 -39.40
C ALA A 508 -1.14 24.87 -40.12
N PRO A 509 -2.37 25.31 -39.80
CA PRO A 509 -3.56 24.86 -40.52
C PRO A 509 -3.60 25.30 -41.98
N VAL A 510 -3.12 26.51 -42.29
CA VAL A 510 -3.05 27.03 -43.66
C VAL A 510 -2.07 26.24 -44.51
N LEU A 511 -0.87 25.99 -43.97
CA LEU A 511 0.18 25.30 -44.72
C LEU A 511 -0.12 23.82 -44.91
N LEU A 512 -0.59 23.11 -43.88
CA LEU A 512 -0.93 21.69 -43.98
C LEU A 512 -2.20 21.48 -44.82
N GLY A 513 -3.27 22.26 -44.58
CA GLY A 513 -4.49 22.17 -45.37
C GLY A 513 -4.27 22.59 -46.83
N GLY A 514 -3.49 23.65 -47.06
CA GLY A 514 -3.14 24.11 -48.41
C GLY A 514 -2.27 23.10 -49.16
N GLY A 515 -1.30 22.47 -48.49
CA GLY A 515 -0.49 21.40 -49.07
C GLY A 515 -1.32 20.19 -49.48
N VAL A 516 -2.27 19.76 -48.64
CA VAL A 516 -3.20 18.67 -48.95
C VAL A 516 -4.11 19.03 -50.13
N LEU A 517 -4.67 20.25 -50.17
CA LEU A 517 -5.48 20.73 -51.29
C LEU A 517 -4.68 20.79 -52.59
N ALA A 518 -3.43 21.27 -52.54
CA ALA A 518 -2.56 21.34 -53.71
C ALA A 518 -2.25 19.94 -54.25
N ALA A 519 -1.90 18.99 -53.38
CA ALA A 519 -1.68 17.60 -53.76
C ALA A 519 -2.94 16.96 -54.34
N LEU A 520 -4.11 17.18 -53.74
CA LEU A 520 -5.39 16.69 -54.26
C LEU A 520 -5.72 17.29 -55.63
N ALA A 521 -5.52 18.59 -55.81
CA ALA A 521 -5.75 19.28 -57.07
C ALA A 521 -4.80 18.76 -58.17
N LEU A 522 -3.52 18.58 -57.87
CA LEU A 522 -2.54 17.98 -58.78
C LEU A 522 -2.92 16.55 -59.16
N HIS A 523 -3.37 15.75 -58.18
CA HIS A 523 -3.82 14.39 -58.42
C HIS A 523 -5.05 14.33 -59.35
N GLU A 524 -6.06 15.17 -59.12
CA GLU A 524 -7.24 15.23 -59.99
C GLU A 524 -6.92 15.79 -61.38
N LEU A 525 -6.01 16.77 -61.47
CA LEU A 525 -5.52 17.31 -62.74
C LEU A 525 -4.79 16.24 -63.56
N ALA A 526 -3.92 15.45 -62.92
CA ALA A 526 -3.21 14.36 -63.58
C ALA A 526 -4.17 13.26 -64.07
N ARG A 527 -5.19 12.92 -63.29
CA ARG A 527 -6.20 11.92 -63.66
C ARG A 527 -7.13 12.41 -64.77
N GLY A 528 -7.42 13.71 -64.79
CA GLY A 528 -8.27 14.37 -65.81
C GLY A 528 -7.51 14.87 -67.02
N TRP A 529 -6.18 14.66 -67.10
CA TRP A 529 -5.33 15.21 -68.15
C TRP A 529 -5.75 14.79 -69.56
N ASP A 530 -6.18 13.55 -69.71
CA ASP A 530 -6.64 13.00 -70.99
C ASP A 530 -8.07 13.43 -71.35
N LEU A 531 -8.84 13.91 -70.37
CA LEU A 531 -10.22 14.36 -70.54
C LEU A 531 -10.33 15.87 -70.80
N LEU A 532 -9.23 16.61 -70.62
CA LEU A 532 -9.21 18.07 -70.75
C LEU A 532 -9.06 18.48 -72.23
N PRO A 533 -10.00 19.31 -72.75
CA PRO A 533 -9.83 19.92 -74.06
C PRO A 533 -8.53 20.72 -74.17
N ARG A 534 -7.80 20.55 -75.28
CA ARG A 534 -6.45 21.13 -75.48
C ARG A 534 -6.39 22.66 -75.37
N TRP A 535 -7.49 23.38 -75.59
CA TRP A 535 -7.53 24.83 -75.46
C TRP A 535 -7.38 25.33 -74.01
N ILE A 536 -7.68 24.48 -73.01
CA ILE A 536 -7.56 24.86 -71.60
C ILE A 536 -6.10 25.14 -71.22
N TYR A 537 -5.16 24.40 -71.82
CA TYR A 537 -3.72 24.62 -71.60
C TYR A 537 -3.28 26.04 -71.99
N LEU A 538 -3.78 26.54 -73.13
CA LEU A 538 -3.53 27.90 -73.59
C LEU A 538 -4.17 28.94 -72.67
N GLY A 539 -5.39 28.67 -72.20
CA GLY A 539 -6.09 29.53 -71.24
C GLY A 539 -5.33 29.69 -69.92
N VAL A 540 -4.83 28.58 -69.35
CA VAL A 540 -4.02 28.60 -68.12
C VAL A 540 -2.69 29.32 -68.33
N GLY A 541 -1.98 29.04 -69.43
CA GLY A 541 -0.75 29.75 -69.78
C GLY A 541 -0.96 31.26 -69.95
N GLY A 542 -2.04 31.67 -70.60
CA GLY A 542 -2.44 33.07 -70.74
C GLY A 542 -2.74 33.73 -69.38
N LEU A 543 -3.53 33.08 -68.53
CA LEU A 543 -3.82 33.57 -67.17
C LEU A 543 -2.56 33.71 -66.31
N ALA A 544 -1.61 32.76 -66.41
CA ALA A 544 -0.34 32.82 -65.70
C ALA A 544 0.51 34.01 -66.16
N LEU A 545 0.60 34.26 -67.47
CA LEU A 545 1.29 35.42 -68.04
C LEU A 545 0.64 36.74 -67.60
N ILE A 546 -0.69 36.82 -67.63
CA ILE A 546 -1.43 38.00 -67.16
C ILE A 546 -1.20 38.23 -65.67
N GLY A 547 -1.24 37.16 -64.85
CA GLY A 547 -0.98 37.23 -63.41
C GLY A 547 0.44 37.67 -63.08
N LEU A 548 1.44 37.15 -63.79
CA LEU A 548 2.84 37.56 -63.66
C LEU A 548 3.04 39.00 -64.09
N ALA A 549 2.46 39.42 -65.22
CA ALA A 549 2.48 40.80 -65.68
C ALA A 549 1.85 41.74 -64.64
N ALA A 550 0.70 41.37 -64.09
CA ALA A 550 0.02 42.15 -63.05
C ALA A 550 0.83 42.22 -61.74
N SER A 551 1.52 41.15 -61.37
CA SER A 551 2.35 41.08 -60.16
C SER A 551 3.64 41.89 -60.30
N TYR A 552 4.28 41.80 -61.46
CA TYR A 552 5.46 42.59 -61.81
C TYR A 552 5.13 44.09 -61.79
N GLU A 553 4.01 44.46 -62.40
CA GLU A 553 3.55 45.84 -62.45
C GLU A 553 3.20 46.37 -61.04
N ARG A 554 2.59 45.56 -60.16
CA ARG A 554 2.39 45.94 -58.75
C ARG A 554 3.71 46.18 -58.02
N ARG A 555 4.67 45.25 -58.12
CA ARG A 555 5.99 45.41 -57.49
C ARG A 555 6.73 46.64 -58.01
N ARG A 556 6.63 46.91 -59.31
CA ARG A 556 7.23 48.09 -59.93
C ARG A 556 6.61 49.38 -59.39
N ARG A 557 5.29 49.43 -59.23
CA ARG A 557 4.60 50.59 -58.64
C ARG A 557 4.93 50.77 -57.15
N ASP A 558 5.06 49.69 -56.39
CA ASP A 558 5.42 49.76 -54.97
C ASP A 558 6.86 50.27 -54.78
N LEU A 559 7.80 49.82 -55.62
CA LEU A 559 9.17 50.34 -55.65
C LEU A 559 9.23 51.82 -56.06
N ALA A 560 8.41 52.22 -57.03
CA ALA A 560 8.31 53.63 -57.42
C ALA A 560 7.78 54.50 -56.26
N ARG A 561 6.73 54.05 -55.54
CA ARG A 561 6.21 54.74 -54.35
C ARG A 561 7.24 54.81 -53.23
N LEU A 562 7.99 53.74 -52.97
CA LEU A 562 9.05 53.74 -51.96
C LEU A 562 10.17 54.73 -52.33
N ARG A 563 10.56 54.79 -53.60
CA ARG A 563 11.54 55.75 -54.09
C ARG A 563 11.08 57.19 -53.92
N ASP A 564 9.81 57.49 -54.24
CA ASP A 564 9.24 58.83 -54.11
C ASP A 564 9.04 59.25 -52.64
N VAL A 565 8.91 58.30 -51.71
CA VAL A 565 8.87 58.57 -50.26
C VAL A 565 10.28 58.81 -49.72
N VAL A 566 11.26 58.01 -50.14
CA VAL A 566 12.67 58.20 -49.75
C VAL A 566 13.22 59.53 -50.27
N ALA A 567 12.87 59.91 -51.51
CA ALA A 567 13.25 61.20 -52.10
C ALA A 567 12.58 62.43 -51.47
N ARG A 568 11.61 62.23 -50.57
CA ARG A 568 10.97 63.30 -49.78
C ARG A 568 11.50 63.39 -48.34
N LEU A 569 12.31 62.42 -47.90
CA LEU A 569 12.88 62.35 -46.55
C LEU A 569 14.37 62.69 -46.50
N GLY A 570 15.05 62.73 -47.66
CA GLY A 570 16.36 63.38 -47.84
C GLY A 570 16.16 64.68 -48.59
#